data_AF-A0A819FX47-F1
#
_entry.id   AF-A0A819FX47-F1
#
_cell.length_a   1.000
_cell.length_b   1.000
_cell.length_c   1.000
_cell.angle_alpha   90.00
_cell.angle_beta   90.00
_cell.angle_gamma   90.00
#
_symmetry.space_group_name_H-M   'P 1'
#
loop_
_entity.id
_entity.type
_entity.pdbx_description
1 polymer ?
#
loop_
_entity_poly.entity_id
_entity_poly.type
_entity_poly.pdbx_seq_one_letter_code
_entity_poly.pdbx_strand_id
1 'polypeptide(L)'
;MDGIITVHEPDTKWYKIFLFASIGGLFQINSCEYNAVEDLWYIKVHATDQSDDLIAEYIEYQKEKMTESNIILFFGNLLIEMGEYDKAQRYFDTILSSSNPNDEEIACIFYNFGRIHRFLGNFYRTINSYTRAYQLHMNARSKHIASAGKTLNELGLVYFAQRNEIKAEECFKRAMHLYKKNILRKHIDVAGTLINLCNLDCSRQNFEQALNKYQQAKEIYDNSLPLLHPNRALLRVNLGNIHLTAGNYQMALEDYEAALQLQEASLPSNHPYVARTLHNLAIVHTHQGNKDKAKNI
;
A
#
# COMPACT_ATOMS: atom_id res chain seq x y z
N MET A 1 -16.34 5.17 22.91
CA MET A 1 -17.76 5.35 22.50
C MET A 1 -18.03 4.38 21.36
N ASP A 2 -18.92 3.42 21.56
CA ASP A 2 -19.18 2.35 20.60
C ASP A 2 -20.01 2.86 19.42
N GLY A 3 -19.62 2.51 18.19
CA GLY A 3 -20.33 2.87 16.97
C GLY A 3 -20.85 1.63 16.26
N ILE A 4 -22.03 1.74 15.64
CA ILE A 4 -22.62 0.70 14.80
C ILE A 4 -22.59 1.20 13.36
N ILE A 5 -21.94 0.42 12.48
CA ILE A 5 -21.91 0.67 11.04
C ILE A 5 -22.81 -0.38 10.38
N THR A 6 -23.76 0.06 9.55
CA THR A 6 -24.68 -0.82 8.80
C THR A 6 -24.24 -0.92 7.33
N VAL A 7 -24.18 -2.14 6.79
CA VAL A 7 -23.79 -2.40 5.39
C VAL A 7 -24.78 -3.35 4.73
N HIS A 8 -25.33 -3.00 3.56
CA HIS A 8 -26.16 -3.94 2.79
C HIS A 8 -25.31 -5.00 2.07
N GLU A 9 -25.69 -6.28 2.16
CA GLU A 9 -25.05 -7.39 1.45
C GLU A 9 -26.02 -8.13 0.53
N PRO A 10 -25.58 -8.58 -0.65
CA PRO A 10 -26.06 -9.80 -1.27
C PRO A 10 -25.02 -10.92 -1.05
N ASP A 11 -25.33 -11.83 -0.13
CA ASP A 11 -24.71 -13.14 0.11
C ASP A 11 -23.17 -13.16 0.24
N THR A 12 -22.63 -13.20 1.47
CA THR A 12 -21.97 -14.40 2.02
C THR A 12 -21.52 -14.23 3.47
N LYS A 13 -21.88 -15.22 4.30
CA LYS A 13 -21.34 -15.46 5.65
C LYS A 13 -19.80 -15.56 5.61
N TRP A 14 -19.15 -15.14 6.72
CA TRP A 14 -17.70 -14.97 6.96
C TRP A 14 -17.22 -13.59 6.47
N TYR A 15 -16.64 -12.70 7.28
CA TYR A 15 -15.38 -12.88 8.03
C TYR A 15 -15.24 -11.89 9.22
N LYS A 16 -14.82 -12.41 10.38
CA LYS A 16 -13.90 -11.72 11.30
C LYS A 16 -12.52 -11.90 10.69
N ILE A 17 -11.78 -10.85 10.33
CA ILE A 17 -10.29 -10.76 10.30
C ILE A 17 -9.85 -9.49 9.54
N PHE A 18 -9.23 -8.57 10.30
CA PHE A 18 -8.20 -7.59 9.90
C PHE A 18 -8.63 -6.31 9.15
N LEU A 19 -9.20 -5.40 9.92
CA LEU A 19 -9.45 -4.00 9.56
C LEU A 19 -8.18 -3.13 9.65
N PHE A 20 -7.05 -3.58 9.08
CA PHE A 20 -5.74 -3.02 9.42
C PHE A 20 -5.14 -1.98 8.46
N ALA A 21 -5.88 -1.39 7.51
CA ALA A 21 -5.22 -0.48 6.54
C ALA A 21 -5.95 0.81 6.11
N SER A 22 -7.18 1.11 6.52
CA SER A 22 -7.82 2.35 6.03
C SER A 22 -8.78 3.08 6.98
N ILE A 23 -8.89 2.63 8.23
CA ILE A 23 -9.36 3.48 9.34
C ILE A 23 -8.18 3.54 10.33
N GLY A 24 -7.13 4.27 9.94
CA GLY A 24 -5.79 4.12 10.50
C GLY A 24 -5.77 4.15 12.02
N GLY A 25 -5.39 3.03 12.65
CA GLY A 25 -5.04 2.95 14.09
C GLY A 25 -6.06 3.50 15.10
N LEU A 26 -7.28 3.85 14.69
CA LEU A 26 -8.24 4.63 15.47
C LEU A 26 -9.49 3.85 15.85
N PHE A 27 -9.77 2.72 15.18
CA PHE A 27 -10.91 1.87 15.50
C PHE A 27 -10.59 0.38 15.36
N GLN A 28 -11.03 -0.41 16.32
CA GLN A 28 -11.02 -1.85 16.38
C GLN A 28 -12.44 -2.40 16.15
N ILE A 29 -12.62 -3.42 15.31
CA ILE A 29 -13.90 -4.15 15.27
C ILE A 29 -14.08 -4.94 16.56
N ASN A 30 -15.23 -4.77 17.21
CA ASN A 30 -15.71 -5.59 18.31
C ASN A 30 -16.54 -6.78 17.81
N SER A 31 -17.54 -6.53 16.95
CA SER A 31 -18.38 -7.59 16.37
C SER A 31 -18.88 -7.24 14.98
N CYS A 32 -19.32 -8.26 14.26
CA CYS A 32 -19.96 -8.17 12.95
C CYS A 32 -21.15 -9.14 12.98
N GLU A 33 -22.37 -8.63 12.85
CA GLU A 33 -23.61 -9.37 13.01
C GLU A 33 -24.49 -9.16 11.77
N TYR A 34 -24.93 -10.24 11.11
CA TYR A 34 -25.86 -10.12 9.99
C TYR A 34 -27.30 -10.14 10.47
N ASN A 35 -28.09 -9.15 10.06
CA ASN A 35 -29.54 -9.10 10.24
C ASN A 35 -30.24 -9.56 8.96
N ALA A 36 -30.77 -10.78 8.99
CA ALA A 36 -31.47 -11.38 7.86
C ALA A 36 -32.83 -10.73 7.53
N VAL A 37 -33.41 -9.94 8.44
CA VAL A 37 -34.69 -9.25 8.21
C VAL A 37 -34.48 -7.97 7.41
N GLU A 38 -33.39 -7.27 7.68
CA GLU A 38 -33.06 -5.98 7.06
C GLU A 38 -32.04 -6.11 5.93
N ASP A 39 -31.49 -7.31 5.75
CA ASP A 39 -30.42 -7.61 4.80
C ASP A 39 -29.19 -6.70 5.00
N LEU A 40 -28.82 -6.55 6.27
CA LEU A 40 -27.77 -5.63 6.74
C LEU A 40 -26.76 -6.34 7.63
N TRP A 41 -25.49 -6.04 7.44
CA TRP A 41 -24.43 -6.32 8.42
C TRP A 41 -24.27 -5.15 9.38
N TYR A 42 -24.30 -5.47 10.66
CA TYR A 42 -24.04 -4.61 11.79
C TYR A 42 -22.60 -4.81 12.26
N ILE A 43 -21.73 -3.87 11.93
CA ILE A 43 -20.33 -3.90 12.36
C ILE A 43 -20.19 -2.97 13.56
N LYS A 44 -19.96 -3.55 14.74
CA LYS A 44 -19.63 -2.80 15.96
C LYS A 44 -18.15 -2.49 15.95
N VAL A 45 -17.81 -1.21 16.02
CA VAL A 45 -16.44 -0.72 16.14
C VAL A 45 -16.25 0.02 17.46
N HIS A 46 -15.07 -0.11 18.03
CA HIS A 46 -14.60 0.61 19.20
C HIS A 46 -13.40 1.45 18.82
N ALA A 47 -13.29 2.66 19.35
CA ALA A 47 -12.14 3.51 19.13
C ALA A 47 -10.88 2.94 19.83
N THR A 48 -9.76 2.82 19.13
CA THR A 48 -8.48 2.47 19.75
C THR A 48 -7.84 3.74 20.31
N ASP A 49 -7.89 3.85 21.64
CA ASP A 49 -7.37 4.95 22.47
C ASP A 49 -8.17 6.26 22.40
N GLN A 50 -8.98 6.50 23.43
CA GLN A 50 -9.75 7.75 23.63
C GLN A 50 -9.17 8.62 24.75
N SER A 51 -7.94 8.33 25.20
CA SER A 51 -7.33 9.10 26.29
C SER A 51 -6.94 10.53 25.88
N ASP A 52 -6.87 10.79 24.57
CA ASP A 52 -6.61 12.11 23.98
C ASP A 52 -7.89 12.69 23.36
N ASP A 53 -8.32 13.85 23.85
CA ASP A 53 -9.53 14.56 23.42
C ASP A 53 -9.51 14.87 21.90
N LEU A 54 -8.33 15.11 21.31
CA LEU A 54 -8.18 15.36 19.88
C LEU A 54 -8.46 14.10 19.05
N ILE A 55 -8.08 12.93 19.58
CA ILE A 55 -8.35 11.64 18.93
C ILE A 55 -9.85 11.34 19.00
N ALA A 56 -10.49 11.58 20.15
CA ALA A 56 -11.93 11.41 20.30
C ALA A 56 -12.74 12.35 19.39
N GLU A 57 -12.35 13.63 19.29
CA GLU A 57 -12.99 14.59 18.39
C GLU A 57 -12.80 14.20 16.91
N TYR A 58 -11.61 13.73 16.53
CA TYR A 58 -11.35 13.24 15.18
C TYR A 58 -12.16 11.97 14.86
N ILE A 59 -12.33 11.07 15.82
CA ILE A 59 -13.17 9.87 15.69
C ILE A 59 -14.62 10.24 15.41
N GLU A 60 -15.22 11.14 16.20
CA GLU A 60 -16.60 11.58 15.96
C GLU A 60 -16.74 12.32 14.63
N TYR A 61 -15.77 13.15 14.27
CA TYR A 61 -15.72 13.79 12.95
C TYR A 61 -15.69 12.79 11.79
N GLN A 62 -14.94 11.69 11.91
CA GLN A 62 -14.92 10.64 10.88
C GLN A 62 -16.24 9.89 10.81
N LYS A 63 -16.89 9.59 11.95
CA LYS A 63 -18.21 8.94 11.97
C LYS A 63 -19.27 9.76 11.25
N GLU A 64 -19.33 11.07 11.50
CA GLU A 64 -20.29 11.98 10.84
C GLU A 64 -20.09 12.08 9.33
N LYS A 65 -18.89 11.75 8.82
CA LYS A 65 -18.54 11.83 7.40
C LYS A 65 -18.52 10.49 6.66
N MET A 66 -18.66 9.36 7.35
CA MET A 66 -18.73 8.07 6.68
C MET A 66 -20.05 7.92 5.93
N THR A 67 -19.99 8.01 4.60
CA THR A 67 -21.11 7.66 3.73
C THR A 67 -21.18 6.16 3.50
N GLU A 68 -22.34 5.66 3.07
CA GLU A 68 -22.51 4.26 2.65
C GLU A 68 -21.47 3.85 1.60
N SER A 69 -21.20 4.71 0.61
CA SER A 69 -20.15 4.49 -0.39
C SER A 69 -18.76 4.33 0.23
N ASN A 70 -18.41 5.11 1.25
CA ASN A 70 -17.10 4.98 1.92
C ASN A 70 -16.95 3.59 2.58
N ILE A 71 -18.04 3.08 3.17
CA ILE A 71 -18.05 1.77 3.82
C ILE A 71 -17.92 0.66 2.79
N ILE A 72 -18.67 0.75 1.69
CA ILE A 72 -18.61 -0.24 0.59
C ILE A 72 -17.20 -0.25 -0.05
N LEU A 73 -16.61 0.92 -0.29
CA LEU A 73 -15.23 1.02 -0.80
C LEU A 73 -14.21 0.40 0.16
N PHE A 74 -14.38 0.64 1.46
CA PHE A 74 -13.54 0.07 2.49
C PHE A 74 -13.65 -1.47 2.51
N PHE A 75 -14.88 -2.00 2.49
CA PHE A 75 -15.13 -3.42 2.53
C PHE A 75 -14.61 -4.12 1.26
N GLY A 76 -14.81 -3.51 0.09
CA GLY A 76 -14.24 -3.97 -1.17
C GLY A 76 -12.71 -4.08 -1.12
N ASN A 77 -12.01 -3.10 -0.52
CA ASN A 77 -10.56 -3.19 -0.33
C ASN A 77 -10.14 -4.37 0.53
N LEU A 78 -10.87 -4.65 1.61
CA LEU A 78 -10.60 -5.79 2.49
C LEU A 78 -10.77 -7.11 1.74
N LEU A 79 -11.83 -7.24 0.96
CA LEU A 79 -12.07 -8.43 0.13
C LEU A 79 -10.94 -8.65 -0.88
N ILE A 80 -10.36 -7.59 -1.45
CA ILE A 80 -9.17 -7.70 -2.31
C ILE A 80 -7.99 -8.28 -1.53
N GLU A 81 -7.71 -7.80 -0.31
CA GLU A 81 -6.62 -8.34 0.52
C GLU A 81 -6.84 -9.82 0.88
N MET A 82 -8.10 -10.23 1.05
CA MET A 82 -8.47 -11.63 1.32
C MET A 82 -8.47 -12.52 0.07
N GLY A 83 -8.28 -11.95 -1.13
CA GLY A 83 -8.34 -12.67 -2.40
C GLY A 83 -9.76 -12.92 -2.92
N GLU A 84 -10.78 -12.35 -2.27
CA GLU A 84 -12.20 -12.48 -2.61
C GLU A 84 -12.59 -11.46 -3.71
N TYR A 85 -11.92 -11.54 -4.86
CA TYR A 85 -11.99 -10.52 -5.91
C TYR A 85 -13.38 -10.36 -6.55
N ASP A 86 -14.09 -11.46 -6.78
CA ASP A 86 -15.44 -11.44 -7.37
C ASP A 86 -16.44 -10.73 -6.45
N LYS A 87 -16.32 -10.95 -5.13
CA LYS A 87 -17.14 -10.26 -4.14
C LYS A 87 -16.81 -8.78 -4.11
N ALA A 88 -15.53 -8.42 -4.04
CA ALA A 88 -15.08 -7.03 -4.08
C ALA A 88 -15.66 -6.29 -5.31
N GLN A 89 -15.64 -6.94 -6.47
CA GLN A 89 -16.19 -6.37 -7.69
C GLN A 89 -17.71 -6.13 -7.60
N ARG A 90 -18.49 -7.09 -7.06
CA ARG A 90 -19.95 -6.89 -6.87
C ARG A 90 -20.26 -5.66 -6.02
N TYR A 91 -19.49 -5.42 -4.96
CA TYR A 91 -19.64 -4.20 -4.14
C TYR A 91 -19.33 -2.93 -4.89
N PHE A 92 -18.28 -2.93 -5.70
CA PHE A 92 -17.99 -1.75 -6.51
C PHE A 92 -19.08 -1.50 -7.57
N ASP A 93 -19.64 -2.58 -8.14
CA ASP A 93 -20.72 -2.49 -9.12
C ASP A 93 -22.00 -1.90 -8.52
N THR A 94 -22.28 -2.06 -7.21
CA THR A 94 -23.43 -1.40 -6.56
C THR A 94 -23.30 0.12 -6.54
N ILE A 95 -22.10 0.64 -6.25
CA ILE A 95 -21.81 2.08 -6.30
C ILE A 95 -21.90 2.57 -7.74
N LEU A 96 -21.31 1.85 -8.71
CA LEU A 96 -21.36 2.23 -10.12
C LEU A 96 -22.79 2.24 -10.69
N SER A 97 -23.67 1.40 -10.16
CA SER A 97 -25.08 1.31 -10.56
C SER A 97 -25.99 2.28 -9.81
N SER A 98 -25.46 3.04 -8.85
CA SER A 98 -26.22 4.06 -8.13
C SER A 98 -26.67 5.18 -9.07
N SER A 99 -27.69 5.94 -8.67
CA SER A 99 -28.30 6.96 -9.52
C SER A 99 -27.40 8.17 -9.82
N ASN A 100 -26.34 8.40 -9.03
CA ASN A 100 -25.39 9.48 -9.28
C ASN A 100 -24.03 9.26 -8.58
N PRO A 101 -23.21 8.27 -9.02
CA PRO A 101 -21.89 8.06 -8.44
C PRO A 101 -20.99 9.27 -8.72
N ASN A 102 -20.28 9.74 -7.70
CA ASN A 102 -19.33 10.83 -7.84
C ASN A 102 -18.06 10.34 -8.56
N ASP A 103 -17.44 11.20 -9.39
CA ASP A 103 -16.17 10.94 -10.08
C ASP A 103 -15.07 10.41 -9.15
N GLU A 104 -15.05 10.86 -7.89
CA GLU A 104 -14.10 10.36 -6.88
C GLU A 104 -14.33 8.89 -6.53
N GLU A 105 -15.58 8.49 -6.31
CA GLU A 105 -15.94 7.10 -6.00
C GLU A 105 -15.59 6.21 -7.18
N ILE A 106 -15.95 6.65 -8.39
CA ILE A 106 -15.64 5.93 -9.64
C ILE A 106 -14.12 5.79 -9.80
N ALA A 107 -13.35 6.85 -9.52
CA ALA A 107 -11.89 6.79 -9.59
C ALA A 107 -11.30 5.76 -8.61
N CYS A 108 -11.78 5.75 -7.36
CA CYS A 108 -11.37 4.76 -6.35
C CYS A 108 -11.72 3.33 -6.78
N ILE A 109 -12.90 3.12 -7.37
CA ILE A 109 -13.33 1.82 -7.89
C ILE A 109 -12.40 1.35 -9.00
N PHE A 110 -12.12 2.19 -10.00
CA PHE A 110 -11.20 1.84 -11.08
C PHE A 110 -9.77 1.59 -10.59
N TYR A 111 -9.31 2.32 -9.57
CA TYR A 111 -8.04 2.04 -8.93
C TYR A 111 -8.03 0.62 -8.33
N ASN A 112 -9.10 0.25 -7.64
CA ASN A 112 -9.23 -1.09 -7.05
C ASN A 112 -9.43 -2.21 -8.08
N PHE A 113 -10.13 -1.98 -9.19
CA PHE A 113 -10.13 -2.90 -10.33
C PHE A 113 -8.72 -3.09 -10.90
N GLY A 114 -7.91 -2.03 -10.97
CA GLY A 114 -6.50 -2.12 -11.33
C GLY A 114 -5.73 -3.06 -10.40
N ARG A 115 -5.97 -2.97 -9.08
CA ARG A 115 -5.36 -3.86 -8.08
C ARG A 115 -5.80 -5.32 -8.27
N ILE A 116 -7.10 -5.55 -8.41
CA ILE A 116 -7.68 -6.89 -8.66
C ILE A 116 -7.05 -7.52 -9.91
N HIS A 117 -7.06 -6.80 -11.03
CA HIS A 117 -6.50 -7.32 -12.28
C HIS A 117 -5.00 -7.57 -12.20
N ARG A 118 -4.27 -6.78 -11.40
CA ARG A 118 -2.84 -7.01 -11.16
C ARG A 118 -2.61 -8.31 -10.38
N PHE A 119 -3.40 -8.58 -9.34
CA PHE A 119 -3.33 -9.85 -8.60
C PHE A 119 -3.67 -11.05 -9.50
N LEU A 120 -4.63 -10.89 -10.41
CA LEU A 120 -4.99 -11.89 -11.42
C LEU A 120 -3.98 -11.99 -12.59
N GLY A 121 -2.91 -11.18 -12.61
CA GLY A 121 -1.90 -11.17 -13.66
C GLY A 121 -2.37 -10.61 -15.02
N ASN A 122 -3.55 -9.98 -15.08
CA ASN A 122 -4.08 -9.41 -16.31
C ASN A 122 -3.56 -7.98 -16.52
N PHE A 123 -2.38 -7.86 -17.11
CA PHE A 123 -1.75 -6.55 -17.32
C PHE A 123 -2.57 -5.59 -18.19
N TYR A 124 -3.25 -6.09 -19.23
CA TYR A 124 -4.05 -5.25 -20.11
C TYR A 124 -5.19 -4.56 -19.34
N ARG A 125 -5.98 -5.33 -18.58
CA ARG A 125 -7.06 -4.78 -17.76
C ARG A 125 -6.51 -3.92 -16.63
N THR A 126 -5.38 -4.30 -16.03
CA THR A 126 -4.70 -3.49 -15.01
C THR A 126 -4.37 -2.08 -15.50
N ILE A 127 -3.72 -1.98 -16.67
CA ILE A 127 -3.34 -0.69 -17.27
C ILE A 127 -4.58 0.12 -17.61
N ASN A 128 -5.62 -0.51 -18.19
CA ASN A 128 -6.86 0.18 -18.53
C ASN A 128 -7.53 0.77 -17.27
N SER A 129 -7.73 -0.04 -16.23
CA SER A 129 -8.37 0.39 -14.99
C SER A 129 -7.60 1.51 -14.29
N TYR A 130 -6.27 1.40 -14.15
CA TYR A 130 -5.48 2.49 -13.57
C TYR A 130 -5.43 3.73 -14.46
N THR A 131 -5.43 3.60 -15.79
CA THR A 131 -5.49 4.76 -16.69
C THR A 131 -6.80 5.51 -16.51
N ARG A 132 -7.92 4.78 -16.38
CA ARG A 132 -9.24 5.37 -16.13
C ARG A 132 -9.29 6.05 -14.76
N ALA A 133 -8.80 5.40 -13.72
CA ALA A 133 -8.69 5.99 -12.38
C ALA A 133 -7.87 7.28 -12.38
N TYR A 134 -6.71 7.28 -13.07
CA TYR A 134 -5.86 8.45 -13.20
C TYR A 134 -6.59 9.62 -13.88
N GLN A 135 -7.28 9.37 -15.00
CA GLN A 135 -8.04 10.41 -15.71
C GLN A 135 -9.13 11.02 -14.82
N LEU A 136 -9.87 10.19 -14.07
CA LEU A 136 -10.91 10.66 -13.17
C LEU A 136 -10.33 11.48 -11.99
N HIS A 137 -9.24 11.00 -11.37
CA HIS A 137 -8.54 11.77 -10.33
C HIS A 137 -7.98 13.10 -10.82
N MET A 138 -7.60 13.20 -12.10
CA MET A 138 -7.12 14.45 -12.70
C MET A 138 -8.27 15.42 -13.05
N ASN A 139 -9.45 14.90 -13.35
CA ASN A 139 -10.64 15.70 -13.68
C ASN A 139 -11.35 16.22 -12.42
N ALA A 140 -11.34 15.42 -11.34
CA ALA A 140 -11.79 15.85 -10.03
C ALA A 140 -10.85 16.98 -9.53
N ARG A 141 -11.40 18.07 -8.96
CA ARG A 141 -10.68 19.31 -8.57
C ARG A 141 -9.39 19.04 -7.76
N SER A 142 -8.56 20.08 -7.58
CA SER A 142 -7.18 20.06 -6.99
C SER A 142 -6.90 19.16 -5.76
N LYS A 143 -7.92 18.74 -5.00
CA LYS A 143 -7.80 17.84 -3.83
C LYS A 143 -7.34 16.41 -4.16
N HIS A 144 -7.41 15.95 -5.41
CA HIS A 144 -7.16 14.53 -5.76
C HIS A 144 -5.83 14.27 -6.48
N ILE A 145 -4.96 15.28 -6.58
CA ILE A 145 -3.63 15.16 -7.21
C ILE A 145 -2.77 14.09 -6.51
N ALA A 146 -2.97 13.85 -5.21
CA ALA A 146 -2.29 12.79 -4.46
C ALA A 146 -2.67 11.40 -4.99
N SER A 147 -3.98 11.13 -5.11
CA SER A 147 -4.50 9.87 -5.65
C SER A 147 -4.10 9.65 -7.11
N ALA A 148 -4.05 10.73 -7.91
CA ALA A 148 -3.52 10.68 -9.27
C ALA A 148 -2.04 10.27 -9.29
N GLY A 149 -1.22 10.84 -8.40
CA GLY A 149 0.19 10.45 -8.23
C GLY A 149 0.35 8.99 -7.81
N LYS A 150 -0.48 8.51 -6.87
CA LYS A 150 -0.47 7.12 -6.42
C LYS A 150 -0.82 6.17 -7.56
N THR A 151 -1.84 6.51 -8.34
CA THR A 151 -2.25 5.73 -9.51
C THR A 151 -1.15 5.68 -10.57
N LEU A 152 -0.42 6.78 -10.80
CA LEU A 152 0.74 6.79 -11.68
C LEU A 152 1.88 5.90 -11.16
N ASN A 153 2.14 5.88 -9.84
CA ASN A 153 3.11 4.94 -9.27
C ASN A 153 2.71 3.49 -9.56
N GLU A 154 1.44 3.12 -9.39
CA GLU A 154 0.98 1.77 -9.70
C GLU A 154 1.10 1.42 -11.18
N LEU A 155 0.74 2.34 -12.08
CA LEU A 155 0.99 2.18 -13.52
C LEU A 155 2.47 1.98 -13.82
N GLY A 156 3.34 2.76 -13.19
CA GLY A 156 4.78 2.64 -13.35
C GLY A 156 5.31 1.28 -12.92
N LEU A 157 4.84 0.75 -11.80
CA LEU A 157 5.18 -0.60 -11.32
C LEU A 157 4.73 -1.69 -12.30
N VAL A 158 3.53 -1.53 -12.89
CA VAL A 158 3.01 -2.48 -13.89
C VAL A 158 3.86 -2.46 -15.15
N TYR A 159 4.23 -1.28 -15.66
CA TYR A 159 5.13 -1.18 -16.80
C TYR A 159 6.54 -1.71 -16.50
N PHE A 160 7.05 -1.49 -15.29
CA PHE A 160 8.32 -2.04 -14.85
C PHE A 160 8.30 -3.57 -14.82
N ALA A 161 7.23 -4.18 -14.30
CA ALA A 161 7.03 -5.63 -14.32
C ALA A 161 6.97 -6.19 -15.76
N GLN A 162 6.46 -5.42 -16.71
CA GLN A 162 6.48 -5.75 -18.15
C GLN A 162 7.82 -5.45 -18.83
N ARG A 163 8.89 -5.10 -18.09
CA ARG A 163 10.19 -4.66 -18.62
C ARG A 163 10.13 -3.41 -19.51
N ASN A 164 9.04 -2.65 -19.46
CA ASN A 164 8.94 -1.36 -20.15
C ASN A 164 9.41 -0.23 -19.23
N GLU A 165 10.74 -0.15 -19.05
CA GLU A 165 11.36 0.83 -18.15
C GLU A 165 11.11 2.29 -18.58
N ILE A 166 10.95 2.55 -19.87
CA ILE A 166 10.69 3.90 -20.40
C ILE A 166 9.35 4.42 -19.90
N LYS A 167 8.27 3.63 -20.08
CA LYS A 167 6.94 4.00 -19.59
C LYS A 167 6.87 4.01 -18.07
N ALA A 168 7.59 3.10 -17.41
CA ALA A 168 7.69 3.09 -15.95
C ALA A 168 8.28 4.40 -15.43
N GLU A 169 9.41 4.82 -15.99
CA GLU A 169 10.08 6.07 -15.62
C GLU A 169 9.21 7.30 -15.91
N GLU A 170 8.51 7.34 -17.05
CA GLU A 170 7.58 8.42 -17.36
C GLU A 170 6.49 8.53 -16.27
N CYS A 171 5.89 7.40 -15.88
CA CYS A 171 4.86 7.36 -14.85
C CYS A 171 5.40 7.87 -13.50
N PHE A 172 6.56 7.38 -13.06
CA PHE A 172 7.16 7.79 -11.79
C PHE A 172 7.57 9.28 -11.80
N LYS A 173 8.15 9.79 -12.89
CA LYS A 173 8.48 11.22 -13.01
C LYS A 173 7.23 12.09 -13.00
N ARG A 174 6.15 11.67 -13.66
CA ARG A 174 4.86 12.37 -13.63
C ARG A 174 4.26 12.36 -12.22
N ALA A 175 4.30 11.22 -11.51
CA ALA A 175 3.86 11.14 -10.11
C ALA A 175 4.65 12.13 -9.24
N MET A 176 5.98 12.15 -9.37
CA MET A 176 6.86 13.08 -8.65
C MET A 176 6.51 14.55 -8.94
N HIS A 177 6.20 14.89 -10.20
CA HIS A 177 5.79 16.24 -10.58
C HIS A 177 4.46 16.66 -9.93
N LEU A 178 3.50 15.73 -9.85
CA LEU A 178 2.22 15.97 -9.16
C LEU A 178 2.44 16.22 -7.67
N TYR A 179 3.29 15.43 -7.01
CA TYR A 179 3.59 15.64 -5.59
C TYR A 179 4.33 16.95 -5.32
N LYS A 180 5.27 17.37 -6.19
CA LYS A 180 6.01 18.63 -6.04
C LYS A 180 5.14 19.88 -6.17
N LYS A 181 4.09 19.82 -6.99
CA LYS A 181 3.14 20.92 -7.21
C LYS A 181 2.21 21.18 -6.01
N ASN A 182 2.08 20.23 -5.10
CA ASN A 182 1.25 20.35 -3.91
C ASN A 182 2.08 20.46 -2.62
N ILE A 183 1.40 20.79 -1.52
CA ILE A 183 1.98 20.88 -0.16
C ILE A 183 2.52 19.52 0.35
N LEU A 184 2.27 18.43 -0.38
CA LEU A 184 2.66 17.05 -0.06
C LEU A 184 4.14 16.72 -0.30
N ARG A 185 5.04 17.71 -0.28
CA ARG A 185 6.49 17.53 -0.57
C ARG A 185 7.20 16.56 0.38
N LYS A 186 6.60 16.21 1.51
CA LYS A 186 7.12 15.28 2.51
C LYS A 186 6.20 14.07 2.75
N HIS A 187 5.19 13.85 1.91
CA HIS A 187 4.30 12.70 2.08
C HIS A 187 5.04 11.39 1.77
N ILE A 188 4.70 10.32 2.48
CA ILE A 188 5.32 8.99 2.34
C ILE A 188 5.26 8.45 0.90
N ASP A 189 4.30 8.91 0.08
CA ASP A 189 4.21 8.56 -1.33
C ASP A 189 5.39 9.07 -2.17
N VAL A 190 5.99 10.21 -1.79
CA VAL A 190 7.20 10.74 -2.43
C VAL A 190 8.36 9.78 -2.24
N ALA A 191 8.54 9.26 -1.03
CA ALA A 191 9.55 8.24 -0.75
C ALA A 191 9.28 6.96 -1.55
N GLY A 192 8.02 6.52 -1.66
CA GLY A 192 7.64 5.40 -2.52
C GLY A 192 8.05 5.60 -3.98
N THR A 193 7.78 6.78 -4.57
CA THR A 193 8.22 7.10 -5.94
C THR A 193 9.74 7.16 -6.08
N LEU A 194 10.44 7.74 -5.09
CA LEU A 194 11.90 7.78 -5.09
C LEU A 194 12.53 6.39 -5.08
N ILE A 195 11.97 5.46 -4.30
CA ILE A 195 12.39 4.05 -4.28
C ILE A 195 12.17 3.39 -5.65
N ASN A 196 11.04 3.66 -6.30
CA ASN A 196 10.77 3.10 -7.63
C ASN A 196 11.74 3.64 -8.70
N LEU A 197 12.06 4.94 -8.65
CA LEU A 197 13.08 5.54 -9.51
C LEU A 197 14.48 5.02 -9.19
N CYS A 198 14.78 4.80 -7.91
CA CYS A 198 16.02 4.17 -7.45
C CYS A 198 16.19 2.77 -8.03
N ASN A 199 15.13 1.95 -8.04
CA ASN A 199 15.17 0.61 -8.64
C ASN A 199 15.45 0.65 -10.16
N LEU A 200 14.91 1.65 -10.87
CA LEU A 200 15.22 1.87 -12.30
C LEU A 200 16.68 2.28 -12.51
N ASP A 201 17.23 3.12 -11.64
CA ASP A 201 18.64 3.47 -11.73
C ASP A 201 19.53 2.24 -11.48
N CYS A 202 19.16 1.38 -10.53
CA CYS A 202 19.86 0.14 -10.27
C CYS A 202 19.81 -0.84 -11.43
N SER A 203 18.67 -1.01 -12.11
CA SER A 203 18.59 -1.88 -13.29
C SER A 203 19.50 -1.39 -14.42
N ARG A 204 19.80 -0.09 -14.45
CA ARG A 204 20.71 0.56 -15.39
C ARG A 204 22.15 0.70 -14.87
N GLN A 205 22.47 0.12 -13.72
CA GLN A 205 23.77 0.20 -13.04
C GLN A 205 24.20 1.64 -12.65
N ASN A 206 23.26 2.57 -12.56
CA ASN A 206 23.49 3.95 -12.11
C ASN A 206 23.47 4.03 -10.57
N PHE A 207 24.34 3.29 -9.90
CA PHE A 207 24.29 3.08 -8.45
C PHE A 207 24.41 4.37 -7.62
N GLU A 208 25.20 5.35 -8.05
CA GLU A 208 25.32 6.64 -7.35
C GLU A 208 23.99 7.40 -7.32
N GLN A 209 23.30 7.46 -8.47
CA GLN A 209 21.99 8.10 -8.59
C GLN A 209 20.93 7.36 -7.77
N ALA A 210 21.01 6.03 -7.73
CA ALA A 210 20.13 5.19 -6.93
C ALA A 210 20.32 5.46 -5.44
N LEU A 211 21.56 5.46 -4.95
CA LEU A 211 21.90 5.74 -3.55
C LEU A 211 21.45 7.13 -3.11
N ASN A 212 21.60 8.14 -3.98
CA ASN A 212 21.11 9.49 -3.68
C ASN A 212 19.58 9.52 -3.51
N LYS A 213 18.82 8.89 -4.41
CA LYS A 213 17.34 8.81 -4.31
C LYS A 213 16.90 8.00 -3.11
N TYR A 214 17.63 6.93 -2.79
CA TYR A 214 17.41 6.14 -1.59
C TYR A 214 17.57 6.99 -0.32
N GLN A 215 18.65 7.77 -0.22
CA GLN A 215 18.90 8.62 0.94
C GLN A 215 17.79 9.65 1.15
N GLN A 216 17.29 10.25 0.06
CA GLN A 216 16.13 11.14 0.12
C GLN A 216 14.86 10.42 0.62
N ALA A 217 14.60 9.19 0.13
CA ALA A 217 13.46 8.39 0.59
C ALA A 217 13.59 8.02 2.08
N LYS A 218 14.80 7.69 2.52
CA LYS A 218 15.13 7.39 3.91
C LYS A 218 14.85 8.58 4.83
N GLU A 219 15.31 9.77 4.46
CA GLU A 219 15.06 10.98 5.23
C GLU A 219 13.55 11.25 5.40
N ILE A 220 12.76 11.05 4.34
CA ILE A 220 11.31 11.20 4.41
C ILE A 220 10.70 10.18 5.37
N TYR A 221 11.04 8.89 5.25
CA TYR A 221 10.52 7.85 6.14
C TYR A 221 10.96 8.03 7.60
N ASP A 222 12.22 8.36 7.85
CA ASP A 222 12.73 8.57 9.21
C ASP A 222 12.03 9.74 9.91
N ASN A 223 11.67 10.79 9.16
CA ASN A 223 10.98 11.97 9.69
C ASN A 223 9.45 11.79 9.80
N SER A 224 8.86 10.86 9.05
CA SER A 224 7.40 10.76 8.90
C SER A 224 6.81 9.48 9.49
N LEU A 225 7.62 8.48 9.80
CA LEU A 225 7.17 7.16 10.25
C LEU A 225 7.80 6.77 11.60
N PRO A 226 7.03 6.08 12.47
CA PRO A 226 7.58 5.49 13.69
C PRO A 226 8.76 4.55 13.42
N LEU A 227 9.61 4.35 14.43
CA LEU A 227 10.82 3.53 14.31
C LEU A 227 10.56 2.11 13.79
N LEU A 228 9.51 1.47 14.29
CA LEU A 228 9.14 0.09 13.93
C LEU A 228 8.17 0.02 12.74
N HIS A 229 7.98 1.10 11.99
CA HIS A 229 7.08 1.08 10.84
C HIS A 229 7.63 0.14 9.74
N PRO A 230 6.82 -0.78 9.18
CA PRO A 230 7.29 -1.79 8.21
C PRO A 230 8.04 -1.23 7.00
N ASN A 231 7.64 -0.04 6.50
CA ASN A 231 8.32 0.63 5.39
C ASN A 231 9.79 0.98 5.69
N ARG A 232 10.19 1.18 6.96
CA ARG A 232 11.61 1.44 7.31
C ARG A 232 12.46 0.19 7.11
N ALA A 233 11.94 -0.98 7.51
CA ALA A 233 12.60 -2.25 7.25
C ALA A 233 12.62 -2.60 5.75
N LEU A 234 11.50 -2.39 5.04
CA LEU A 234 11.43 -2.60 3.59
C LEU A 234 12.44 -1.74 2.83
N LEU A 235 12.59 -0.48 3.25
CA LEU A 235 13.57 0.42 2.69
C LEU A 235 14.99 -0.15 2.88
N ARG A 236 15.36 -0.60 4.09
CA ARG A 236 16.66 -1.25 4.34
C ARG A 236 16.89 -2.49 3.47
N VAL A 237 15.89 -3.35 3.30
CA VAL A 237 15.98 -4.49 2.36
C VAL A 237 16.27 -4.00 0.94
N ASN A 238 15.64 -2.91 0.49
CA ASN A 238 15.94 -2.36 -0.84
C ASN A 238 17.38 -1.87 -0.93
N LEU A 239 17.93 -1.21 0.10
CA LEU A 239 19.34 -0.81 0.08
C LEU A 239 20.29 -2.01 0.03
N GLY A 240 19.99 -3.05 0.81
CA GLY A 240 20.72 -4.31 0.73
C GLY A 240 20.71 -4.90 -0.69
N ASN A 241 19.58 -4.83 -1.40
CA ASN A 241 19.49 -5.27 -2.79
C ASN A 241 20.35 -4.41 -3.73
N ILE A 242 20.40 -3.09 -3.51
CA ILE A 242 21.24 -2.16 -4.28
C ILE A 242 22.72 -2.52 -4.08
N HIS A 243 23.15 -2.68 -2.83
CA HIS A 243 24.51 -3.04 -2.50
C HIS A 243 24.89 -4.42 -3.02
N LEU A 244 24.00 -5.41 -2.91
CA LEU A 244 24.20 -6.73 -3.48
C LEU A 244 24.39 -6.66 -5.00
N THR A 245 23.55 -5.91 -5.71
CA THR A 245 23.64 -5.73 -7.17
C THR A 245 24.93 -5.00 -7.57
N ALA A 246 25.40 -4.05 -6.75
CA ALA A 246 26.65 -3.34 -6.94
C ALA A 246 27.90 -4.16 -6.54
N GLY A 247 27.74 -5.38 -5.98
CA GLY A 247 28.84 -6.21 -5.50
C GLY A 247 29.38 -5.83 -4.11
N ASN A 248 28.74 -4.89 -3.40
CA ASN A 248 29.11 -4.43 -2.07
C ASN A 248 28.52 -5.36 -0.99
N TYR A 249 28.97 -6.62 -0.96
CA TYR A 249 28.38 -7.67 -0.11
C TYR A 249 28.37 -7.33 1.39
N GLN A 250 29.41 -6.66 1.90
CA GLN A 250 29.48 -6.29 3.31
C GLN A 250 28.39 -5.27 3.70
N MET A 251 28.20 -4.24 2.87
CA MET A 251 27.12 -3.26 3.09
C MET A 251 25.74 -3.91 2.93
N ALA A 252 25.60 -4.86 2.00
CA ALA A 252 24.36 -5.61 1.84
C ALA A 252 24.00 -6.42 3.11
N LEU A 253 24.97 -7.08 3.74
CA LEU A 253 24.76 -7.76 5.02
C LEU A 253 24.29 -6.78 6.10
N GLU A 254 25.00 -5.67 6.28
CA GLU A 254 24.66 -4.66 7.30
C GLU A 254 23.22 -4.15 7.15
N ASP A 255 22.79 -3.88 5.91
CA ASP A 255 21.43 -3.41 5.67
C ASP A 255 20.36 -4.49 5.85
N TYR A 256 20.64 -5.74 5.45
CA TYR A 256 19.70 -6.84 5.68
C TYR A 256 19.61 -7.21 7.16
N GLU A 257 20.71 -7.20 7.91
CA GLU A 257 20.71 -7.42 9.37
C GLU A 257 19.93 -6.31 10.08
N ALA A 258 20.13 -5.04 9.70
CA ALA A 258 19.36 -3.93 10.25
C ALA A 258 17.86 -4.04 9.89
N ALA A 259 17.52 -4.50 8.69
CA ALA A 259 16.14 -4.76 8.31
C ALA A 259 15.52 -5.89 9.12
N LEU A 260 16.27 -6.98 9.34
CA LEU A 260 15.83 -8.14 10.11
C LEU A 260 15.56 -7.76 11.56
N GLN A 261 16.44 -7.00 12.21
CA GLN A 261 16.25 -6.51 13.58
C GLN A 261 14.95 -5.71 13.72
N LEU A 262 14.64 -4.82 12.76
CA LEU A 262 13.38 -4.06 12.76
C LEU A 262 12.16 -4.96 12.57
N GLN A 263 12.28 -5.98 11.72
CA GLN A 263 11.20 -6.94 11.46
C GLN A 263 10.95 -7.83 12.68
N GLU A 264 11.98 -8.41 13.28
CA GLU A 264 11.87 -9.29 14.46
C GLU A 264 11.36 -8.55 15.70
N ALA A 265 11.61 -7.24 15.80
CA ALA A 265 11.05 -6.42 16.87
C ALA A 265 9.51 -6.22 16.78
N SER A 266 8.89 -6.51 15.64
CA SER A 266 7.47 -6.17 15.39
C SER A 266 6.65 -7.27 14.71
N LEU A 267 7.29 -8.31 14.17
CA LEU A 267 6.67 -9.38 13.38
C LEU A 267 7.05 -10.75 13.95
N PRO A 268 6.17 -11.75 13.82
CA PRO A 268 6.52 -13.13 14.18
C PRO A 268 7.61 -13.66 13.24
N SER A 269 8.42 -14.60 13.73
CA SER A 269 9.55 -15.17 12.97
C SER A 269 9.16 -15.85 11.66
N ASN A 270 7.92 -16.34 11.55
CA ASN A 270 7.37 -16.96 10.34
C ASN A 270 6.78 -15.95 9.33
N HIS A 271 6.90 -14.64 9.58
CA HIS A 271 6.35 -13.64 8.69
C HIS A 271 7.09 -13.64 7.33
N PRO A 272 6.37 -13.52 6.19
CA PRO A 272 6.98 -13.56 4.85
C PRO A 272 8.12 -12.54 4.64
N TYR A 273 8.03 -11.36 5.27
CA TYR A 273 9.11 -10.37 5.20
C TYR A 273 10.38 -10.80 5.92
N VAL A 274 10.27 -11.46 7.08
CA VAL A 274 11.42 -12.02 7.81
C VAL A 274 12.08 -13.09 6.95
N ALA A 275 11.28 -14.05 6.44
CA ALA A 275 11.76 -15.11 5.56
C ALA A 275 12.49 -14.57 4.32
N ARG A 276 11.96 -13.52 3.69
CA ARG A 276 12.60 -12.88 2.53
C ARG A 276 13.94 -12.22 2.89
N THR A 277 14.02 -11.54 4.03
CA THR A 277 15.27 -10.90 4.47
C THR A 277 16.34 -11.95 4.80
N LEU A 278 15.96 -13.03 5.49
CA LEU A 278 16.84 -14.18 5.76
C LEU A 278 17.34 -14.83 4.46
N HIS A 279 16.46 -15.04 3.49
CA HIS A 279 16.85 -15.54 2.18
C HIS A 279 17.89 -14.64 1.50
N ASN A 280 17.71 -13.32 1.56
CA ASN A 280 18.67 -12.37 1.01
C ASN A 280 20.03 -12.41 1.74
N LEU A 281 20.05 -12.57 3.07
CA LEU A 281 21.28 -12.78 3.84
C LEU A 281 22.01 -14.06 3.39
N ALA A 282 21.28 -15.16 3.20
CA ALA A 282 21.83 -16.42 2.70
C ALA A 282 22.43 -16.27 1.29
N ILE A 283 21.79 -15.50 0.40
CA ILE A 283 22.34 -15.16 -0.92
C ILE A 283 23.69 -14.44 -0.78
N VAL A 284 23.76 -13.41 0.06
CA VAL A 284 25.01 -12.64 0.24
C VAL A 284 26.13 -13.53 0.79
N HIS A 285 25.85 -14.36 1.79
CA HIS A 285 26.85 -15.30 2.31
C HIS A 285 27.31 -16.32 1.26
N THR A 286 26.41 -16.77 0.39
CA THR A 286 26.78 -17.63 -0.74
C THR A 286 27.75 -16.92 -1.69
N HIS A 287 27.50 -15.65 -2.03
CA HIS A 287 28.41 -14.84 -2.84
C HIS A 287 29.78 -14.63 -2.19
N GLN A 288 29.85 -14.57 -0.85
CA GLN A 288 31.11 -14.50 -0.10
C GLN A 288 31.81 -15.85 0.09
N GLY A 289 31.23 -16.95 -0.39
CA GLY A 289 31.78 -18.31 -0.21
C GLY A 289 31.49 -18.96 1.16
N ASN A 290 30.71 -18.29 2.02
CA ASN A 290 30.35 -18.75 3.36
C ASN A 290 29.14 -19.71 3.33
N LYS A 291 29.28 -20.86 2.65
CA LYS A 291 28.18 -21.81 2.41
C LYS A 291 27.55 -22.36 3.69
N ASP A 292 28.34 -22.60 4.73
CA ASP A 292 27.84 -23.12 6.01
C ASP A 292 26.95 -22.11 6.73
N LYS A 293 27.31 -20.81 6.69
CA LYS A 293 26.46 -19.74 7.22
C LYS A 293 25.16 -19.62 6.43
N ALA A 294 25.25 -19.64 5.09
CA ALA A 294 24.08 -19.55 4.22
C ALA A 294 23.08 -20.70 4.43
N LYS A 295 23.57 -21.92 4.72
CA LYS A 295 22.73 -23.10 4.96
C LYS A 295 22.00 -23.06 6.31
N ASN A 296 22.58 -22.38 7.30
CA ASN A 296 22.06 -22.34 8.67
C ASN A 296 21.09 -21.18 8.93
N ILE A 297 20.87 -20.34 7.93
CA ILE A 297 19.83 -19.30 7.89
C ILE A 297 18.54 -19.92 7.35
#